data_AF-A0A479ZQD6-F1
#
_entry.id   AF-A0A479ZQD6-F1
#
_cell.length_a   1.000
_cell.length_b   1.000
_cell.length_c   1.000
_cell.angle_alpha   90.00
_cell.angle_beta   90.00
_cell.angle_gamma   90.00
#
_symmetry.space_group_name_H-M   'P 1'
#
loop_
_entity.id
_entity.type
_entity.pdbx_description
1 polymer ?
#
loop_
_entity_poly.entity_id
_entity_poly.type
_entity_poly.pdbx_seq_one_letter_code
_entity_poly.pdbx_strand_id
1 'polypeptide(L)'
;MKSNLTLTTFESTASFTNPCDSSLSISDLQEIINKIETFTGDEWLSLCPDIDQGELYREWFICYDFEVTQTWEAYDYLTDDWFESQDLSQVKAIINRIENARIYIPIAA
;
A
#
# COMPACT_ATOMS: atom_id res chain seq x y z
N MET A 1 -12.12 2.41 -22.08
CA MET A 1 -11.47 3.34 -23.03
C MET A 1 -9.98 3.21 -22.77
N LYS A 2 -9.16 2.80 -23.76
CA LYS A 2 -7.71 2.65 -23.55
C LYS A 2 -7.08 4.03 -23.46
N SER A 3 -6.58 4.39 -22.29
CA SER A 3 -5.88 5.65 -22.05
C SER A 3 -4.47 5.56 -22.65
N ASN A 4 -4.19 6.31 -23.72
CA ASN A 4 -2.83 6.44 -24.25
C ASN A 4 -2.06 7.49 -23.42
N LEU A 5 -1.57 7.12 -22.23
CA LEU A 5 -0.58 7.93 -21.53
C LEU A 5 0.77 7.76 -22.23
N THR A 6 1.19 8.78 -22.97
CA THR A 6 2.52 8.82 -23.58
C THR A 6 3.44 9.59 -22.63
N LEU A 7 4.37 8.90 -21.97
CA LEU A 7 5.33 9.53 -21.06
C LEU A 7 6.26 10.43 -21.89
N THR A 8 6.14 11.75 -21.73
CA THR A 8 7.04 12.73 -22.36
C THR A 8 8.23 12.94 -21.43
N THR A 9 9.45 12.78 -21.93
CA THR A 9 10.70 12.91 -21.16
C THR A 9 10.77 14.28 -20.49
N PHE A 10 10.74 14.31 -19.16
CA PHE A 10 11.15 15.47 -18.36
C PHE A 10 12.58 15.24 -17.89
N GLU A 11 13.52 16.09 -18.33
CA GLU A 11 14.86 16.15 -17.75
C GLU A 11 14.75 16.68 -16.33
N SER A 12 14.89 15.79 -15.33
CA SER A 12 15.01 16.17 -13.93
C SER A 12 16.50 16.27 -13.56
N THR A 13 17.02 17.49 -13.46
CA THR A 13 18.37 17.78 -12.95
C THR A 13 18.38 18.01 -11.42
N ALA A 14 17.64 17.21 -10.66
CA ALA A 14 17.71 17.23 -9.20
C ALA A 14 18.30 15.91 -8.69
N SER A 15 19.59 15.94 -8.36
CA SER A 15 20.27 14.85 -7.66
C SER A 15 19.84 14.86 -6.20
N PHE A 16 18.90 14.00 -5.85
CA PHE A 16 18.67 13.57 -4.47
C PHE A 16 19.41 12.26 -4.29
N THR A 17 20.67 12.30 -3.87
CA THR A 17 21.38 11.08 -3.48
C THR A 17 20.80 10.57 -2.16
N ASN A 18 19.84 9.66 -2.25
CA ASN A 18 19.43 8.81 -1.14
C ASN A 18 20.06 7.42 -1.34
N PRO A 19 20.58 6.73 -0.31
CA PRO A 19 21.24 5.43 -0.48
C PRO A 19 20.32 4.28 -0.92
N CYS A 20 19.01 4.54 -1.01
CA CYS A 20 17.94 3.59 -1.35
C CYS A 20 17.44 3.74 -2.81
N ASP A 21 18.29 4.24 -3.71
CA ASP A 21 17.87 4.61 -5.07
C ASP A 21 17.84 3.38 -6.02
N SER A 22 16.86 2.49 -5.82
CA SER A 22 16.40 1.59 -6.88
C SER A 22 15.56 2.40 -7.88
N SER A 23 16.21 3.30 -8.61
CA SER A 23 15.53 4.16 -9.57
C SER A 23 14.88 3.31 -10.66
N LEU A 24 13.54 3.31 -10.74
CA LEU A 24 12.79 2.66 -11.81
C LEU A 24 13.24 3.23 -13.17
N SER A 25 13.61 2.37 -14.10
CA SER A 25 13.95 2.78 -15.46
C SER A 25 12.69 3.18 -16.25
N ILE A 26 12.89 3.87 -17.38
CA ILE A 26 11.78 4.21 -18.30
C ILE A 26 11.03 2.95 -18.76
N SER A 27 11.75 1.84 -18.96
CA SER A 27 11.15 0.56 -19.33
C SER A 27 10.28 -0.02 -18.22
N ASP A 28 10.72 0.08 -16.96
CA ASP A 28 9.94 -0.37 -15.80
C ASP A 28 8.65 0.44 -15.64
N LEU A 29 8.74 1.77 -15.83
CA LEU A 29 7.57 2.66 -15.83
C LEU A 29 6.58 2.29 -16.95
N GLN A 30 7.06 1.98 -18.15
CA GLN A 30 6.20 1.55 -19.26
C GLN A 30 5.52 0.22 -18.98
N GLU A 31 6.23 -0.73 -18.35
CA GLU A 31 5.64 -1.99 -17.94
C GLU A 31 4.52 -1.81 -16.91
N ILE A 32 4.74 -0.94 -15.91
CA ILE A 32 3.72 -0.57 -14.92
C ILE A 32 2.51 0.05 -15.60
N ILE A 33 2.70 1.02 -16.51
CA ILE A 33 1.61 1.66 -17.26
C ILE A 33 0.77 0.62 -18.03
N ASN A 34 1.43 -0.36 -18.66
CA ASN A 34 0.73 -1.40 -19.41
C ASN A 34 -0.08 -2.36 -18.52
N LYS A 35 0.26 -2.45 -17.24
CA LYS A 35 -0.38 -3.34 -16.25
C LYS A 35 -1.22 -2.59 -15.21
N ILE A 36 -1.34 -1.27 -15.32
CA ILE A 36 -1.92 -0.41 -14.28
C ILE A 36 -3.35 -0.81 -13.90
N GLU A 37 -4.15 -1.23 -14.88
CA GLU A 37 -5.54 -1.67 -14.67
C GLU A 37 -5.66 -3.06 -14.01
N THR A 38 -4.55 -3.79 -13.86
CA THR A 38 -4.51 -5.15 -13.29
C THR A 38 -4.04 -5.19 -11.85
N PHE A 39 -3.55 -4.06 -11.32
CA PHE A 39 -3.03 -4.00 -9.95
C PHE A 39 -4.17 -3.83 -8.96
N THR A 40 -4.20 -4.69 -7.95
CA THR A 40 -5.25 -4.76 -6.93
C THR A 40 -4.85 -4.17 -5.58
N GLY A 41 -3.62 -3.65 -5.49
CA GLY A 41 -3.11 -2.90 -4.34
C GLY A 41 -1.81 -3.45 -3.79
N ASP A 42 -1.72 -4.76 -3.56
CA ASP A 42 -0.47 -5.41 -3.13
C ASP A 42 0.64 -5.23 -4.17
N GLU A 43 0.29 -5.27 -5.46
CA GLU A 43 1.24 -4.98 -6.53
C GLU A 43 1.76 -3.54 -6.46
N TRP A 44 0.94 -2.59 -6.03
CA TRP A 44 1.38 -1.21 -5.77
C TRP A 44 2.30 -1.13 -4.57
N LEU A 45 2.03 -1.89 -3.50
CA LEU A 45 2.88 -1.94 -2.32
C LEU A 45 4.28 -2.50 -2.64
N SER A 46 4.37 -3.49 -3.52
CA SER A 46 5.65 -4.06 -3.94
C SER A 46 6.57 -3.09 -4.69
N LEU A 47 6.01 -1.98 -5.19
CA LEU A 47 6.78 -0.92 -5.86
C LEU A 47 7.26 0.15 -4.88
N CYS A 48 6.83 0.12 -3.61
CA CYS A 48 7.26 1.06 -2.59
C CYS A 48 8.56 0.57 -1.94
N PRO A 49 9.71 1.20 -2.21
CA PRO A 49 11.00 0.75 -1.66
C PRO A 49 11.09 0.94 -0.14
N ASP A 50 10.27 1.82 0.43
CA ASP A 50 10.25 2.12 1.86
C ASP A 50 9.39 1.11 2.66
N ILE A 51 8.72 0.18 1.98
CA ILE A 51 7.87 -0.83 2.61
C ILE A 51 8.51 -2.21 2.37
N ASP A 52 9.27 -2.68 3.35
CA ASP A 52 9.91 -4.01 3.30
C ASP A 52 8.88 -5.15 3.38
N GLN A 53 7.86 -4.98 4.23
CA GLN A 53 6.78 -5.93 4.42
C GLN A 53 5.45 -5.19 4.59
N GLY A 54 4.51 -5.44 3.70
CA GLY A 54 3.16 -4.89 3.79
C GLY A 54 2.19 -5.62 2.87
N GLU A 55 0.91 -5.53 3.19
CA GLU A 55 -0.18 -6.13 2.43
C GLU A 55 -1.47 -5.33 2.64
N LEU A 56 -2.38 -5.41 1.68
CA LEU A 56 -3.77 -5.04 1.86
C LEU A 56 -4.55 -6.22 2.41
N TYR A 57 -5.21 -6.02 3.55
CA TYR A 57 -6.05 -7.04 4.16
C TYR A 57 -7.45 -6.49 4.43
N ARG A 58 -8.45 -6.98 3.69
CA ARG A 58 -9.84 -6.49 3.76
C ARG A 58 -9.93 -4.96 3.57
N GLU A 59 -9.19 -4.43 2.60
CA GLU A 59 -9.05 -2.99 2.30
C GLU A 59 -8.29 -2.16 3.35
N TRP A 60 -7.77 -2.77 4.40
CA TRP A 60 -6.85 -2.11 5.32
C TRP A 60 -5.44 -2.18 4.78
N PHE A 61 -4.69 -1.10 4.96
CA PHE A 61 -3.26 -1.13 4.71
C PHE A 61 -2.54 -1.65 5.95
N ILE A 62 -1.75 -2.71 5.80
CA ILE A 62 -0.89 -3.27 6.84
C ILE A 62 0.57 -3.12 6.42
N CYS A 63 1.44 -2.66 7.31
CA CYS A 63 2.89 -2.68 7.12
C CYS A 63 3.62 -3.10 8.39
N TYR A 64 4.82 -3.63 8.25
CA TYR A 64 5.73 -3.86 9.37
C TYR A 64 6.72 -2.71 9.45
N ASP A 65 6.67 -1.96 10.54
CA ASP A 65 7.66 -0.93 10.82
C ASP A 65 8.90 -1.58 11.44
N PHE A 66 9.87 -1.91 10.60
CA PHE A 66 11.14 -2.49 11.04
C PHE A 66 12.07 -1.47 11.73
N GLU A 67 11.95 -0.18 11.40
CA GLU A 67 12.93 0.83 11.77
C GLU A 67 12.71 1.41 13.17
N VAL A 68 11.45 1.63 13.56
CA VAL A 68 11.14 2.39 14.78
C VAL A 68 10.49 1.50 15.84
N THR A 69 9.30 0.95 15.56
CA THR A 69 8.49 0.24 16.56
C THR A 69 8.75 -1.27 16.59
N GLN A 70 9.19 -1.86 15.47
CA GLN A 70 9.30 -3.31 15.27
C GLN A 70 7.94 -4.00 15.48
N THR A 71 6.88 -3.36 14.99
CA THR A 71 5.51 -3.88 15.07
C THR A 71 4.83 -3.88 13.72
N TRP A 72 3.75 -4.66 13.63
CA TRP A 72 2.80 -4.59 12.53
C TRP A 72 1.79 -3.50 12.81
N GLU A 73 1.71 -2.56 11.89
CA GLU A 73 0.77 -1.44 11.91
C GLU A 73 -0.32 -1.69 10.89
N ALA A 74 -1.56 -1.35 11.24
CA ALA A 74 -2.67 -1.34 10.31
C ALA A 74 -3.41 -0.01 10.36
N TYR A 75 -3.74 0.50 9.18
CA TYR A 75 -4.43 1.75 8.99
C TYR A 75 -5.81 1.53 8.38
N ASP A 76 -6.81 2.15 9.00
CA ASP A 76 -8.20 2.16 8.57
C ASP A 76 -8.54 3.47 7.86
N TYR A 77 -8.63 3.43 6.54
CA TYR A 77 -8.96 4.63 5.78
C TYR A 77 -10.38 5.14 6.01
N LEU A 78 -11.29 4.31 6.54
CA LEU A 78 -12.69 4.68 6.74
C LEU A 78 -12.90 5.48 8.03
N THR A 79 -12.13 5.19 9.07
CA THR A 79 -12.24 5.90 10.37
C THR A 79 -11.05 6.77 10.70
N ASP A 80 -10.01 6.79 9.85
CA ASP A 80 -8.74 7.49 10.12
C ASP A 80 -8.11 6.99 11.43
N ASP A 81 -8.29 5.69 11.71
CA ASP A 81 -7.76 5.02 12.90
C ASP A 81 -6.54 4.18 12.54
N TRP A 82 -5.68 4.03 13.54
CA TRP A 82 -4.45 3.25 13.46
C TRP A 82 -4.36 2.29 14.64
N PHE A 83 -3.77 1.13 14.39
CA PHE A 83 -3.53 0.11 15.39
C PHE A 83 -2.17 -0.56 15.13
N GLU A 84 -1.50 -0.96 16.22
CA GLU A 84 -0.21 -1.66 16.19
C GLU A 84 -0.22 -2.93 17.05
N SER A 85 0.50 -3.97 16.61
CA SER A 85 0.82 -5.14 17.44
C SER A 85 2.08 -5.85 16.94
N GLN A 86 2.78 -6.54 17.84
CA GLN A 86 3.94 -7.36 17.49
C GLN A 86 3.62 -8.58 16.61
N ASP A 87 2.35 -9.02 16.56
CA ASP A 87 1.94 -10.20 15.81
C ASP A 87 0.91 -9.85 14.73
N LEU A 88 1.27 -10.10 13.46
CA LEU A 88 0.41 -9.94 12.29
C LEU A 88 -0.92 -10.69 12.43
N SER A 89 -0.92 -11.84 13.10
CA SER A 89 -2.13 -12.62 13.32
C SER A 89 -3.13 -11.87 14.21
N GLN A 90 -2.63 -11.13 15.21
CA GLN A 90 -3.47 -10.29 16.08
C GLN A 90 -4.00 -9.08 15.33
N VAL A 91 -3.17 -8.46 14.48
CA VAL A 91 -3.59 -7.39 13.57
C VAL A 91 -4.79 -7.82 12.74
N LYS A 92 -4.64 -8.94 12.01
CA LYS A 92 -5.70 -9.49 11.16
C LYS A 92 -6.94 -9.90 11.96
N ALA A 93 -6.77 -10.42 13.18
CA ALA A 93 -7.90 -10.75 14.04
C ALA A 93 -8.71 -9.51 14.47
N ILE A 94 -8.05 -8.39 14.76
CA ILE A 94 -8.71 -7.13 15.10
C ILE A 94 -9.44 -6.56 13.88
N ILE A 95 -8.78 -6.51 12.73
CA ILE A 95 -9.41 -6.08 11.46
C ILE A 95 -10.65 -6.92 11.18
N ASN A 96 -10.55 -8.25 11.30
CA ASN A 96 -11.70 -9.13 11.13
C ASN A 96 -12.85 -8.80 12.08
N ARG A 97 -12.55 -8.50 13.35
CA ARG A 97 -13.58 -8.12 14.32
C ARG A 97 -14.26 -6.80 13.92
N ILE A 98 -13.49 -5.79 13.52
CA ILE A 98 -14.02 -4.47 13.14
C ILE A 98 -14.87 -4.60 11.88
N GLU A 99 -14.33 -5.20 10.83
CA GLU A 99 -15.02 -5.36 9.55
C GLU A 99 -16.28 -6.24 9.65
N ASN A 100 -16.25 -7.30 10.47
CA ASN A 100 -17.45 -8.10 10.71
C ASN A 100 -18.53 -7.32 11.47
N ALA A 101 -18.15 -6.38 12.33
CA ALA A 101 -19.11 -5.49 12.99
C ALA A 101 -19.70 -4.45 12.02
N ARG A 102 -18.92 -3.97 11.04
CA ARG A 102 -19.38 -3.06 9.98
C ARG A 102 -20.46 -3.69 9.10
N ILE A 103 -20.28 -4.96 8.73
CA ILE A 103 -21.27 -5.73 7.95
C ILE A 103 -22.59 -5.90 8.73
N TYR A 104 -22.54 -5.87 10.07
CA TYR A 104 -23.69 -6.15 10.93
C TYR A 104 -24.47 -4.91 11.38
N ILE A 105 -24.20 -3.71 10.85
CA ILE A 105 -25.05 -2.55 11.19
C ILE A 105 -26.44 -2.80 10.58
N PRO A 106 -27.49 -3.04 11.39
CA PRO A 106 -28.83 -3.25 10.85
C PRO A 106 -29.25 -1.94 10.21
N ILE A 107 -29.76 -2.00 8.98
CA ILE A 107 -30.55 -0.91 8.42
C ILE A 107 -31.76 -0.80 9.35
N ALA A 108 -31.72 0.18 10.26
CA ALA A 108 -32.87 0.53 11.07
C ALA A 108 -33.98 0.94 10.09
N ALA A 109 -35.01 0.09 10.01
CA ALA A 109 -36.26 0.35 9.31
C ALA A 109 -37.14 1.30 10.11
#